data_AF-A0A9D9YNY7-F1
#
_entry.id   AF-A0A9D9YNY7-F1
#
_cell.length_a   1.000
_cell.length_b   1.000
_cell.length_c   1.000
_cell.angle_alpha   90.00
_cell.angle_beta   90.00
_cell.angle_gamma   90.00
#
_symmetry.space_group_name_H-M   'P 1'
#
loop_
_entity.id
_entity.type
_entity.pdbx_description
1 polymer ?
#
loop_
_entity_poly.entity_id
_entity_poly.type
_entity_poly.pdbx_seq_one_letter_code
_entity_poly.pdbx_strand_id
1 'polypeptide(L)'
;MRKADLIGKISEKTGIPKVDVLVTLETMFKEVKATLANGENLYIRGFGSFIIKKRAAKIGRNIKKNIAVSIPEHFIPAFKPAKEFVQEVKTSPNIKEAPPVKEEGED
;
A
#
# COMPACT_ATOMS: atom_id res chain seq x y z
N MET A 1 -3.80 -4.34 13.65
CA MET A 1 -4.76 -3.24 13.50
C MET A 1 -5.51 -3.47 12.21
N ARG A 2 -6.84 -3.52 12.23
CA ARG A 2 -7.71 -3.61 11.04
C ARG A 2 -8.22 -2.21 10.64
N LYS A 3 -8.85 -2.11 9.46
CA LYS A 3 -9.46 -0.85 8.98
C LYS A 3 -10.42 -0.22 10.00
N ALA A 4 -11.27 -1.04 10.64
CA ALA A 4 -12.20 -0.57 11.66
C ALA A 4 -11.50 0.07 12.87
N ASP A 5 -10.39 -0.53 13.34
CA ASP A 5 -9.58 0.00 14.44
C ASP A 5 -8.96 1.36 14.08
N LEU A 6 -8.49 1.50 12.82
CA LEU A 6 -7.92 2.75 12.32
C LEU A 6 -8.97 3.87 12.28
N ILE A 7 -10.16 3.58 11.77
CA ILE A 7 -11.29 4.53 11.74
C ILE A 7 -11.64 4.99 13.16
N GLY A 8 -11.71 4.05 14.11
CA GLY A 8 -11.93 4.36 15.52
C GLY A 8 -10.88 5.31 16.08
N LYS A 9 -9.59 5.00 15.88
CA LYS A 9 -8.48 5.84 16.36
C LYS A 9 -8.45 7.23 15.74
N ILE A 10 -8.78 7.36 14.46
CA ILE A 10 -8.84 8.68 13.79
C ILE A 10 -10.00 9.49 14.35
N SER A 11 -11.18 8.88 14.48
CA SER A 11 -12.37 9.53 15.04
C SER A 11 -12.12 10.03 16.48
N GLU A 12 -11.51 9.20 17.32
CA GLU A 12 -11.15 9.56 18.71
C GLU A 12 -10.16 10.73 18.78
N LYS A 13 -9.16 10.77 17.89
CA LYS A 13 -8.13 11.82 17.88
C LYS A 13 -8.60 13.14 17.28
N THR A 14 -9.52 13.09 16.32
CA THR A 14 -9.95 14.26 15.54
C THR A 14 -11.31 14.81 15.96
N GLY A 15 -12.10 14.02 16.69
CA GLY A 15 -13.50 14.34 17.01
C GLY A 15 -14.47 14.16 15.83
N ILE A 16 -13.98 13.74 14.66
CA ILE A 16 -14.82 13.54 13.46
C ILE A 16 -15.65 12.27 13.65
N PRO A 17 -16.95 12.27 13.28
CA PRO A 17 -17.78 11.07 13.32
C PRO A 17 -17.17 9.89 12.56
N LYS A 18 -17.29 8.68 13.12
CA LYS A 18 -16.74 7.45 12.51
C LYS A 18 -17.21 7.22 11.08
N VAL A 19 -18.47 7.59 10.78
CA VAL A 19 -19.05 7.48 9.44
C VAL A 19 -18.31 8.36 8.44
N ASP A 20 -18.03 9.61 8.78
CA ASP A 20 -17.33 10.55 7.90
C ASP A 20 -15.87 10.13 7.70
N VAL A 21 -15.20 9.64 8.75
CA VAL A 21 -13.85 9.07 8.64
C VAL A 21 -13.85 7.84 7.72
N LEU A 22 -14.85 6.96 7.82
CA LEU A 22 -14.99 5.79 6.96
C LEU A 22 -15.12 6.22 5.49
N VAL A 23 -16.04 7.14 5.20
CA VAL A 23 -16.28 7.66 3.84
C VAL A 23 -15.02 8.33 3.29
N THR A 24 -14.35 9.16 4.11
CA THR A 24 -13.12 9.84 3.72
C THR A 24 -12.01 8.85 3.37
N LEU A 25 -11.81 7.83 4.19
CA LEU A 25 -10.75 6.84 3.98
C LEU A 25 -11.02 5.97 2.75
N GLU A 26 -12.28 5.56 2.53
CA GLU A 26 -12.68 4.83 1.33
C GLU A 26 -12.51 5.66 0.06
N THR A 27 -12.87 6.94 0.13
CA THR A 27 -12.70 7.88 -0.99
C THR A 27 -11.21 8.07 -1.29
N MET A 28 -10.37 8.25 -0.27
CA MET A 28 -8.91 8.35 -0.43
C MET A 28 -8.34 7.13 -1.16
N PHE A 29 -8.74 5.90 -0.81
CA PHE A 29 -8.27 4.70 -1.50
C PHE A 29 -8.75 4.64 -2.96
N LYS A 30 -9.96 5.10 -3.25
CA LYS A 30 -10.47 5.18 -4.63
C LYS A 30 -9.68 6.20 -5.45
N GLU A 31 -9.44 7.38 -4.90
CA GLU A 31 -8.65 8.42 -5.56
C GLU A 31 -7.22 7.96 -5.84
N VAL A 32 -6.53 7.35 -4.87
CA VAL A 32 -5.18 6.80 -5.07
C VAL A 32 -5.16 5.78 -6.22
N LYS A 33 -6.15 4.87 -6.29
CA LYS A 33 -6.26 3.90 -7.37
C LYS A 33 -6.52 4.56 -8.72
N ALA A 34 -7.42 5.54 -8.77
CA ALA A 34 -7.78 6.26 -9.98
C ALA A 34 -6.60 7.08 -10.53
N THR A 35 -5.89 7.83 -9.67
CA THR A 35 -4.68 8.59 -10.06
C THR A 35 -3.64 7.67 -10.71
N LEU A 36 -3.32 6.53 -10.09
CA LEU A 36 -2.36 5.58 -10.65
C LEU A 36 -2.86 4.92 -11.94
N ALA A 37 -4.15 4.61 -12.03
CA ALA A 37 -4.74 4.04 -13.24
C ALA A 37 -4.70 5.03 -14.42
N ASN A 38 -4.74 6.34 -14.14
CA ASN A 38 -4.63 7.41 -15.13
C ASN A 38 -3.18 7.69 -15.57
N GLY A 39 -2.18 6.96 -15.05
CA GLY A 39 -0.77 7.18 -15.40
C GLY A 39 -0.08 8.24 -14.55
N GLU A 40 -0.73 8.75 -13.51
CA GLU A 40 -0.21 9.80 -12.65
C GLU A 40 0.37 9.25 -11.35
N ASN A 41 1.40 9.90 -10.82
CA ASN A 41 1.98 9.58 -9.52
C ASN A 41 1.42 10.50 -8.44
N LEU A 42 1.21 9.96 -7.23
CA LEU A 42 0.74 10.74 -6.08
C LEU A 42 1.86 10.91 -5.05
N TYR A 43 2.13 12.16 -4.67
CA TYR A 43 3.18 12.51 -3.70
C TYR A 43 2.55 13.09 -2.43
N ILE A 44 2.76 12.43 -1.29
CA ILE A 44 2.25 12.84 0.01
C ILE A 44 3.45 13.22 0.88
N ARG A 45 3.61 14.52 1.15
CA ARG A 45 4.73 15.03 1.94
C ARG A 45 4.74 14.38 3.32
N GLY A 46 5.92 13.92 3.74
CA GLY A 46 6.17 13.27 5.01
C GLY A 46 5.71 11.81 5.12
N PHE A 47 4.76 11.39 4.30
CA PHE A 47 4.32 9.99 4.27
C PHE A 47 5.07 9.17 3.21
N GLY A 48 5.02 9.60 1.94
CA GLY A 48 5.64 8.86 0.85
C GLY A 48 5.00 9.15 -0.49
N SER A 49 5.20 8.27 -1.45
CA SER A 49 4.69 8.44 -2.81
C SER A 49 4.14 7.13 -3.35
N PHE A 50 2.98 7.21 -3.98
CA PHE A 50 2.44 6.14 -4.80
C PHE A 50 2.88 6.40 -6.23
N ILE A 51 3.63 5.46 -6.79
CA ILE A 51 4.25 5.60 -8.12
C ILE A 51 3.96 4.40 -8.99
N ILE A 52 3.94 4.63 -10.29
CA ILE A 52 3.84 3.59 -11.30
C ILE A 52 5.26 3.14 -11.66
N LYS A 53 5.54 1.84 -11.52
CA LYS A 53 6.84 1.25 -11.89
C LYS A 53 6.68 0.37 -13.12
N LYS A 54 7.55 0.60 -14.12
CA LYS A 54 7.71 -0.31 -15.25
C LYS A 54 8.49 -1.55 -14.81
N ARG A 55 7.94 -2.73 -15.06
CA ARG A 55 8.63 -4.02 -14.96
C ARG A 55 9.04 -4.45 -16.36
N ALA A 56 10.32 -4.73 -16.55
CA ALA A 56 10.84 -5.26 -17.79
C ALA A 56 10.29 -6.67 -18.05
N ALA A 57 10.19 -7.02 -19.33
CA ALA A 57 9.85 -8.38 -19.73
C ALA A 57 10.88 -9.38 -19.17
N LYS A 58 10.41 -10.53 -18.71
CA LYS A 58 11.28 -11.59 -18.19
C LYS A 58 10.68 -12.97 -18.46
N ILE A 59 11.53 -13.98 -18.51
CA ILE A 59 11.10 -15.38 -18.59
C ILE A 59 10.92 -15.89 -17.16
N GLY A 60 9.67 -16.20 -16.81
CA GLY A 60 9.31 -16.88 -15.57
C GLY A 60 9.15 -18.40 -15.79
N ARG A 61 8.82 -19.12 -14.71
CA ARG A 61 8.48 -20.54 -14.76
C ARG A 61 7.12 -20.75 -14.11
N ASN A 62 6.21 -21.39 -14.82
CA ASN A 62 4.97 -21.86 -14.22
C ASN A 62 5.28 -23.11 -13.38
N ILE A 63 5.25 -22.97 -12.05
CA ILE A 63 5.63 -24.06 -11.13
C ILE A 63 4.72 -25.29 -11.28
N LYS A 64 3.42 -25.09 -11.52
CA LYS A 64 2.46 -26.20 -11.66
C LYS A 64 2.65 -26.99 -12.94
N LYS A 65 2.98 -26.31 -14.06
CA LYS A 65 3.12 -26.93 -15.38
C LYS A 65 4.57 -27.22 -15.78
N ASN A 66 5.53 -26.78 -14.99
CA ASN A 66 6.97 -26.88 -15.24
C ASN A 66 7.44 -26.28 -16.59
N ILE A 67 6.73 -25.26 -17.10
CA ILE A 67 7.01 -24.63 -18.41
C ILE A 67 7.55 -23.22 -18.21
N ALA A 68 8.49 -22.82 -19.07
CA ALA A 68 8.96 -21.44 -19.16
C ALA A 68 7.87 -20.55 -19.77
N VAL A 69 7.54 -19.44 -19.11
CA VAL A 69 6.51 -18.50 -19.55
C VAL A 69 7.14 -17.12 -19.74
N SER A 70 6.95 -16.54 -20.93
CA SER A 70 7.32 -15.15 -21.17
C SER A 70 6.32 -14.23 -20.48
N ILE A 71 6.80 -13.40 -19.56
CA ILE A 71 6.01 -12.36 -18.89
C ILE A 71 6.35 -11.05 -19.58
N PRO A 72 5.40 -10.42 -20.30
CA PRO A 72 5.66 -9.18 -21.03
C PRO A 72 5.94 -8.02 -20.06
N GLU A 73 6.48 -6.93 -20.62
CA GLU A 73 6.61 -5.70 -19.86
C GLU A 73 5.23 -5.18 -19.44
N HIS A 74 5.15 -4.69 -18.21
CA HIS A 74 3.90 -4.20 -17.62
C HIS A 74 4.21 -3.17 -16.54
N PHE A 75 3.16 -2.45 -16.13
CA PHE A 75 3.24 -1.44 -15.09
C PHE A 75 2.59 -1.95 -13.81
N ILE A 76 3.18 -1.64 -12.66
CA ILE A 76 2.65 -1.98 -11.35
C ILE A 76 2.60 -0.76 -10.45
N PRO A 77 1.60 -0.65 -9.56
CA PRO A 77 1.64 0.33 -8.49
C PRO A 77 2.73 -0.02 -7.47
N ALA A 78 3.39 0.98 -6.92
CA ALA A 78 4.37 0.81 -5.85
C ALA A 78 4.31 1.98 -4.88
N PHE A 79 4.40 1.69 -3.57
CA PHE A 79 4.58 2.71 -2.55
C PHE A 79 6.07 2.90 -2.24
N LYS A 80 6.51 4.17 -2.21
CA LYS A 80 7.84 4.57 -1.78
C LYS A 80 7.70 5.42 -0.50
N PRO A 81 8.04 4.89 0.68
CA PRO A 81 7.94 5.66 1.92
C PRO A 81 8.91 6.85 1.92
N ALA A 82 8.51 7.94 2.58
CA ALA A 82 9.37 9.09 2.78
C ALA A 82 10.58 8.74 3.67
N LYS A 83 11.67 9.50 3.54
CA LYS A 83 12.89 9.25 4.31
C LYS A 83 12.63 9.31 5.81
N GLU A 84 11.86 10.29 6.28
CA GLU A 84 11.48 10.43 7.69
C GLU A 84 10.70 9.22 8.20
N PHE A 85 9.71 8.75 7.44
CA PHE A 85 8.94 7.56 7.80
C PHE A 85 9.83 6.31 7.89
N VAL A 86 10.76 6.12 6.94
CA VAL A 86 11.73 5.01 7.00
C VAL A 86 12.61 5.10 8.25
N GLN A 87 13.07 6.30 8.61
CA GLN A 87 13.88 6.47 9.83
C GLN A 87 13.07 6.19 11.09
N GLU A 88 11.84 6.71 11.19
CA GLU A 88 10.96 6.51 12.34
C GLU A 88 10.72 5.01 12.62
N VAL A 89 10.46 4.22 11.57
CA VAL A 89 10.30 2.76 11.70
C VAL A 89 11.62 2.09 12.10
N LYS A 90 12.74 2.49 11.48
CA LYS A 90 14.07 1.90 11.75
C LYS A 90 14.54 2.14 13.19
N THR A 91 14.23 3.29 13.78
CA THR A 91 14.65 3.65 15.14
C THR A 91 13.63 3.30 16.22
N SER A 92 12.49 2.70 15.85
CA SER A 92 11.42 2.41 16.80
C SER A 92 11.84 1.34 17.80
N PRO A 93 11.86 1.63 19.12
CA PRO A 93 12.22 0.65 20.15
C PRO A 93 11.14 -0.45 20.31
N ASN A 94 9.95 -0.22 19.76
CA ASN A 94 8.84 -1.14 19.80
C ASN A 94 8.91 -2.24 18.73
N ILE A 95 9.82 -2.12 17.75
CA ILE A 95 10.00 -3.08 16.66
C ILE A 95 11.30 -3.84 16.91
N LYS A 96 11.18 -5.04 17.49
CA LYS A 96 12.32 -5.95 17.71
C LYS A 96 12.46 -6.99 16.61
N GLU A 97 11.32 -7.38 16.03
CA GLU A 97 11.21 -8.34 14.94
C GLU A 97 10.05 -7.94 14.01
N ALA A 98 10.06 -8.45 12.78
CA ALA A 98 9.00 -8.19 11.83
C ALA A 98 7.69 -8.85 12.32
N PRO A 99 6.55 -8.14 12.34
CA PRO A 99 5.28 -8.74 12.69
C PRO A 99 4.95 -9.91 11.76
N PRO A 100 4.33 -10.99 12.27
CA PRO A 100 3.92 -12.11 11.44
C PRO A 100 2.93 -11.63 10.37
N VAL A 101 3.18 -12.00 9.12
CA VAL A 101 2.24 -11.74 8.01
C VAL A 101 1.06 -12.67 8.21
N LYS A 102 -0.09 -12.12 8.58
CA LYS A 102 -1.36 -12.85 8.56
C LYS A 102 -1.85 -12.83 7.12
N GLU A 103 -1.94 -13.99 6.47
CA GLU A 103 -2.65 -14.10 5.21
C GLU A 103 -4.12 -13.69 5.47
N GLU A 104 -4.52 -12.54 4.93
CA GLU A 104 -5.93 -12.22 4.80
C GLU A 104 -6.43 -13.15 3.68
N GLY A 105 -7.33 -14.09 4.03
CA GLY A 105 -8.03 -14.87 3.01
C GLY A 105 -8.71 -13.89 2.06
N GLU A 106 -8.38 -13.99 0.77
CA GLU A 106 -9.18 -13.40 -0.29
C GLU A 106 -10.53 -14.12 -0.28
N ASP A 107 -11.55 -13.48 0.30
CA ASP A 107 -12.94 -13.63 -0.15
C ASP A 107 -13.25 -12.49 -1.14
#